data_AF-A0A946AW98-F1
#
_entry.id   AF-A0A946AW98-F1
#
_cell.length_a   1.000
_cell.length_b   1.000
_cell.length_c   1.000
_cell.angle_alpha   90.00
_cell.angle_beta   90.00
_cell.angle_gamma   90.00
#
_symmetry.space_group_name_H-M   'P 1'
#
loop_
_entity.id
_entity.type
_entity.pdbx_description
1 polymer ?
#
loop_
_entity_poly.entity_id
_entity_poly.type
_entity_poly.pdbx_seq_one_letter_code
_entity_poly.pdbx_strand_id
1 'polypeptide(L)'
;MIAFLFRGILRDKSRFLFPFSIVAIGVTLVITLVGFMEGVFMGMIDMTANLDAGHLRLVNKPFYDEEHLRPLDRSLAAQSETLNWLKKNSPEKTR
;
A
#
# COMPACT_ATOMS: atom_id res chain seq x y z
N MET A 1 1.38 51.29 11.96
CA MET A 1 1.20 51.16 10.49
C MET A 1 0.34 49.95 10.11
N ILE A 2 0.61 48.74 10.62
CA ILE A 2 -0.17 47.53 10.29
C ILE A 2 -1.69 47.63 10.61
N ALA A 3 -2.06 48.34 11.69
CA ALA A 3 -3.46 48.54 12.07
C ALA A 3 -4.29 49.31 11.01
N PHE A 4 -3.64 50.10 10.16
CA PHE A 4 -4.28 50.81 9.04
C PHE A 4 -4.73 49.84 7.94
N LEU A 5 -3.90 48.83 7.64
CA LEU A 5 -4.23 47.79 6.65
C LEU A 5 -5.42 46.95 7.10
N PHE A 6 -5.43 46.51 8.37
CA PHE A 6 -6.55 45.75 8.94
C PHE A 6 -7.85 46.56 8.93
N ARG A 7 -7.80 47.87 9.27
CA ARG A 7 -8.97 48.76 9.14
C ARG A 7 -9.44 48.91 7.69
N GLY A 8 -8.52 48.94 6.73
CA GLY A 8 -8.84 48.98 5.30
C GLY A 8 -9.55 47.72 4.81
N ILE A 9 -9.06 46.54 5.22
CA ILE A 9 -9.64 45.24 4.89
C ILE A 9 -11.04 45.08 5.51
N LEU A 10 -11.20 45.43 6.78
CA LEU A 10 -12.48 45.34 7.49
C LEU A 10 -13.54 46.30 6.95
N ARG A 11 -13.13 47.43 6.37
CA ARG A 11 -14.04 48.43 5.81
C ARG A 11 -14.60 48.01 4.45
N ASP A 12 -13.87 47.20 3.68
CA ASP A 12 -14.27 46.77 2.34
C ASP A 12 -14.50 45.25 2.26
N LYS A 13 -15.57 44.81 2.95
CA LYS A 13 -15.88 43.40 3.19
C LYS A 13 -16.12 42.60 1.90
N SER A 14 -16.80 43.20 0.91
CA SER A 14 -17.13 42.52 -0.35
C SER A 14 -15.88 42.19 -1.19
N ARG A 15 -14.90 43.12 -1.23
CA ARG A 15 -13.67 42.93 -2.00
C ARG A 15 -12.68 41.97 -1.34
N PHE A 16 -12.73 41.81 -0.03
CA PHE A 16 -11.86 40.87 0.69
C PHE A 16 -12.45 39.45 0.81
N LEU A 17 -13.76 39.33 1.05
CA LEU A 17 -14.39 38.03 1.29
C LEU A 17 -14.35 37.11 0.07
N PHE A 18 -14.49 37.66 -1.14
CA PHE A 18 -14.54 36.86 -2.36
C PHE A 18 -13.20 36.16 -2.67
N PRO A 19 -12.05 36.86 -2.72
CA PRO A 19 -10.75 36.21 -2.88
C PRO A 19 -10.40 35.26 -1.73
N PHE A 20 -10.68 35.67 -0.49
CA PHE A 20 -10.37 34.87 0.68
C PHE A 20 -11.12 33.52 0.67
N SER A 21 -12.41 33.53 0.32
CA SER A 21 -13.23 32.32 0.29
C SER A 21 -12.75 31.34 -0.77
N ILE A 22 -12.37 31.84 -1.96
CA ILE A 22 -11.86 30.98 -3.05
C ILE A 22 -10.56 30.29 -2.63
N VAL A 23 -9.62 31.03 -2.05
CA VAL A 23 -8.36 30.46 -1.55
C VAL A 23 -8.61 29.48 -0.41
N ALA A 24 -9.47 29.85 0.55
CA ALA A 24 -9.81 28.97 1.68
C ALA A 24 -10.42 27.65 1.22
N ILE A 25 -11.37 27.68 0.28
CA ILE A 25 -12.00 26.49 -0.29
C ILE A 25 -10.96 25.65 -1.04
N GLY A 26 -10.13 26.27 -1.88
CA GLY A 26 -9.10 25.56 -2.64
C GLY A 26 -8.08 24.86 -1.73
N VAL A 27 -7.58 25.56 -0.72
CA VAL A 27 -6.62 24.99 0.25
C VAL A 27 -7.27 23.89 1.07
N THR A 28 -8.50 24.09 1.55
CA THR A 28 -9.23 23.07 2.33
C THR A 28 -9.43 21.79 1.53
N LEU A 29 -9.79 21.91 0.25
CA LEU A 29 -9.98 20.77 -0.63
C LEU A 29 -8.68 19.97 -0.81
N VAL A 30 -7.56 20.66 -1.04
CA VAL A 30 -6.25 20.02 -1.21
C VAL A 30 -5.81 19.31 0.08
N ILE A 31 -5.89 19.99 1.22
CA ILE A 31 -5.48 19.41 2.52
C ILE A 31 -6.35 18.19 2.86
N THR A 32 -7.66 18.29 2.62
CA THR A 32 -8.59 17.18 2.88
C THR A 32 -8.27 15.98 2.00
N LEU A 33 -8.00 16.20 0.71
CA LEU A 33 -7.68 15.12 -0.22
C LEU A 33 -6.36 14.43 0.14
N VAL A 34 -5.32 15.21 0.44
CA VAL A 34 -4.01 14.66 0.82
C VAL A 34 -4.12 13.88 2.12
N GLY A 35 -4.75 14.44 3.15
CA GLY A 35 -4.93 13.74 4.43
C GLY A 35 -5.81 12.51 4.31
N PHE A 36 -6.86 12.55 3.49
CA PHE A 36 -7.70 11.38 3.22
C PHE A 36 -6.91 10.27 2.53
N MET A 37 -6.13 10.61 1.49
CA MET A 37 -5.28 9.66 0.79
C MET A 37 -4.28 9.00 1.74
N GLU A 38 -3.54 9.79 2.53
CA GLU A 38 -2.60 9.25 3.52
C GLU A 38 -3.28 8.31 4.52
N GLY A 39 -4.45 8.70 5.03
CA GLY A 39 -5.23 7.85 5.94
C GLY A 39 -5.66 6.53 5.30
N VAL A 40 -6.13 6.57 4.05
CA VAL A 40 -6.51 5.35 3.30
C VAL A 40 -5.30 4.47 3.05
N PHE A 41 -4.16 5.03 2.63
CA PHE A 41 -2.93 4.27 2.42
C PHE A 41 -2.44 3.59 3.69
N MET A 42 -2.46 4.31 4.82
CA MET A 42 -2.07 3.73 6.11
C MET A 42 -3.03 2.62 6.53
N GLY A 43 -4.34 2.81 6.35
CA GLY A 43 -5.34 1.77 6.61
C GLY A 43 -5.17 0.53 5.72
N MET A 44 -4.81 0.71 4.44
CA MET A 44 -4.50 -0.42 3.55
C MET A 44 -3.28 -1.20 4.03
N ILE A 45 -2.21 -0.52 4.45
CA ILE A 45 -1.01 -1.17 4.99
C ILE A 45 -1.36 -1.97 6.26
N ASP A 46 -2.11 -1.38 7.19
CA ASP A 46 -2.52 -2.05 8.42
C ASP A 46 -3.42 -3.25 8.13
N MET A 47 -4.34 -3.15 7.17
CA MET A 47 -5.16 -4.29 6.76
C MET A 47 -4.31 -5.40 6.13
N THR A 48 -3.39 -5.07 5.21
CA THR A 48 -2.51 -6.06 4.60
C THR A 48 -1.64 -6.74 5.65
N ALA A 49 -1.07 -5.99 6.59
CA ALA A 49 -0.27 -6.55 7.68
C ALA A 49 -1.11 -7.49 8.57
N ASN A 50 -2.35 -7.10 8.91
CA ASN A 50 -3.25 -7.94 9.70
C ASN A 50 -3.74 -9.18 8.95
N LEU A 51 -3.93 -9.11 7.63
CA LEU A 51 -4.35 -10.25 6.82
C LEU A 51 -3.21 -11.24 6.55
N ASP A 52 -2.00 -10.74 6.35
CA ASP A 52 -0.83 -11.56 6.03
C ASP A 52 -0.25 -12.20 7.30
N ALA A 53 0.06 -11.41 8.32
CA ALA A 53 0.70 -11.88 9.55
C ALA A 53 -0.23 -11.91 10.77
N GLY A 54 -1.24 -11.06 10.82
CA GLY A 54 -2.08 -10.90 12.01
C GLY A 54 -1.25 -10.49 13.23
N HIS A 55 -1.59 -11.04 14.40
CA HIS A 55 -0.82 -10.80 15.63
C HIS A 55 0.48 -11.59 15.69
N LEU A 56 0.47 -12.83 15.16
CA LEU A 56 1.62 -13.72 15.21
C LEU A 56 1.50 -14.75 14.08
N ARG A 57 2.46 -14.74 13.14
CA ARG A 57 2.49 -15.66 12.00
C ARG A 57 3.42 -16.83 12.26
N LEU A 58 2.86 -18.03 12.42
CA LEU A 58 3.62 -19.27 12.59
C LEU A 58 3.81 -19.94 11.22
N VAL A 59 5.03 -19.95 10.72
CA VAL A 59 5.41 -20.61 9.47
C VAL A 59 6.62 -21.50 9.68
N ASN A 60 6.71 -22.60 8.91
CA ASN A 60 7.88 -23.49 8.98
C ASN A 60 9.11 -22.78 8.37
N LYS A 61 10.31 -23.02 8.92
CA LYS A 61 11.55 -22.36 8.46
C LYS A 61 11.78 -22.41 6.94
N PRO A 62 11.61 -23.57 6.27
CA PRO A 62 11.77 -23.64 4.81
C PRO A 62 10.70 -22.86 4.05
N PHE A 63 9.51 -22.66 4.64
CA PHE A 63 8.45 -21.86 4.04
C PHE A 63 8.77 -20.36 4.11
N TYR A 64 9.35 -19.91 5.22
CA TYR A 64 9.76 -18.52 5.40
C TYR A 64 10.91 -18.13 4.45
N ASP A 65 11.92 -19.00 4.32
CA ASP A 65 13.08 -18.75 3.46
C ASP A 65 12.70 -18.71 1.95
N GLU A 66 11.62 -19.41 1.57
CA GLU A 66 11.13 -19.54 0.19
C GLU A 66 9.86 -18.73 -0.10
N GLU A 67 9.47 -17.83 0.81
CA GLU A 67 8.19 -17.12 0.71
C GLU A 67 8.04 -16.26 -0.55
N HIS A 68 9.17 -15.82 -1.12
CA HIS A 68 9.23 -15.08 -2.37
C HIS A 68 8.91 -15.94 -3.60
N LEU A 69 8.91 -17.27 -3.48
CA LEU A 69 8.56 -18.19 -4.55
C LEU A 69 7.05 -18.35 -4.63
N ARG A 70 6.50 -18.26 -5.85
CA ARG A 70 5.09 -18.57 -6.06
C ARG A 70 4.84 -20.04 -5.69
N PRO A 71 3.64 -20.39 -5.19
CA PRO A 71 3.32 -21.78 -4.81
C PRO A 71 3.61 -22.80 -5.92
N LEU A 72 3.40 -22.39 -7.18
CA LEU A 72 3.72 -23.17 -8.36
C LEU A 72 5.24 -23.40 -8.53
N ASP A 73 6.05 -22.34 -8.41
CA ASP A 73 7.51 -22.40 -8.58
C ASP A 73 8.15 -23.24 -7.46
N ARG A 74 7.61 -23.14 -6.25
CA ARG A 74 7.99 -23.99 -5.12
C ARG A 74 7.69 -25.47 -5.38
N SER A 75 6.51 -25.77 -5.94
CA SER A 75 6.15 -27.15 -6.29
C SER A 75 7.09 -27.75 -7.34
N LEU A 76 7.73 -26.92 -8.17
CA LEU A 76 8.70 -27.32 -9.19
C LEU A 76 10.11 -27.50 -8.61
N ALA A 77 10.50 -26.73 -7.59
CA ALA A 77 11.80 -26.86 -6.93
C ALA A 77 12.02 -28.24 -6.29
N ALA A 78 10.97 -28.82 -5.70
CA ALA A 78 11.00 -30.17 -5.12
C ALA A 78 10.95 -31.32 -6.15
N GLN A 79 10.72 -31.03 -7.44
CA GLN A 79 10.56 -32.08 -8.46
C GLN A 79 11.85 -32.69 -8.97
N SER A 80 13.02 -32.14 -8.61
CA SER A 80 14.32 -32.73 -9.02
C SER A 80 14.52 -34.14 -8.46
N GLU A 81 14.16 -34.36 -7.20
CA GLU A 81 14.20 -35.66 -6.54
C GLU A 81 13.15 -36.62 -7.13
N THR A 82 11.93 -36.13 -7.34
CA THR A 82 10.85 -36.89 -7.99
C THR A 82 11.22 -37.30 -9.42
N LEU A 83 11.84 -36.40 -10.20
CA LEU A 83 12.31 -36.67 -11.56
C LEU A 83 13.42 -37.72 -11.56
N ASN A 84 14.37 -37.64 -10.63
CA ASN A 84 15.45 -38.61 -10.49
C ASN A 84 14.91 -39.99 -10.07
N TRP A 85 13.93 -40.02 -9.15
CA TRP A 85 13.21 -41.23 -8.80
C TRP A 85 12.45 -41.82 -9.99
N LEU A 86 11.75 -40.98 -10.77
CA LEU A 86 11.01 -41.41 -11.95
C LEU A 86 11.94 -42.00 -13.01
N LYS A 87 13.08 -41.36 -13.29
CA LYS A 87 14.08 -41.89 -14.24
C LYS A 87 14.67 -43.23 -13.80
N LYS A 88 14.82 -43.43 -12.49
CA LYS A 88 15.39 -44.67 -11.92
C LYS A 88 14.39 -45.82 -11.89
N ASN A 89 13.10 -45.54 -11.71
CA ASN A 89 12.06 -46.56 -11.50
C ASN A 89 11.08 -46.69 -12.67
N SER A 90 11.18 -45.86 -13.71
CA SER A 90 10.38 -46.04 -14.92
C SER A 90 11.03 -47.11 -15.81
N PRO A 91 10.23 -48.01 -16.40
CA PRO A 91 10.74 -48.92 -17.42
C PRO A 91 11.32 -48.11 -18.59
N GLU A 92 12.42 -48.60 -19.14
CA GLU A 92 13.05 -48.03 -20.33
C GLU A 92 11.97 -47.90 -21.41
N LYS A 93 11.85 -46.72 -22.04
CA LYS A 93 10.82 -46.43 -23.04
C LYS A 93 10.88 -47.50 -24.14
N THR A 94 10.00 -48.49 -24.06
CA THR A 94 9.70 -49.37 -25.18
C THR A 94 9.12 -48.47 -26.26
N ARG A 95 9.86 -48.41 -27.36
CA ARG A 95 9.59 -47.59 -28.53
C ARG A 95 8.22 -47.89 -29.14
#